data_AF-A0A6I3D9Z2-F1
#
_entry.id   AF-A0A6I3D9Z2-F1
#
_cell.length_a   1.000
_cell.length_b   1.000
_cell.length_c   1.000
_cell.angle_alpha   90.00
_cell.angle_beta   90.00
_cell.angle_gamma   90.00
#
_symmetry.space_group_name_H-M   'P 1'
#
loop_
_entity.id
_entity.type
_entity.pdbx_description
1 polymer ?
#
loop_
_entity_poly.entity_id
_entity_poly.type
_entity_poly.pdbx_seq_one_letter_code
_entity_poly.pdbx_strand_id
1 'polypeptide(L)'
;LFNGLLKTYLGPVEDESGMHYLRPETAQGIFVNFANILNAARMKPPFGIGQIGKSFRNEITPGNFVFRTREFEQMEMEFFVEPGTDETWHEYWIEQRYNWYVDLGINPENLRLFEHPKEKLSHYSKRTVDIEYRFGFPGSEFGELEGVANRTDFDLATHARESGVDLSYFDQNKGERWTPFVIEPAAGLTRSLMAFLVDAYAEDEAPNTKGGVDVRTVLRLDYRLAPVKAAVLPLSRNEDLSPVARNLAQDLRGSWNIDFDDSGAIGRRYRRQDEIGTPFCITVDFESLEDQAVTVRERDSMEQSRVSLDKLKGYLAEKLV
;
A
#
# COMPACT_ATOMS: atom_id res chain seq x y z
N LEU A 1 0.67 -20.15 -29.52
CA LEU A 1 1.05 -19.37 -28.33
C LEU A 1 -0.22 -19.00 -27.57
N PHE A 2 -0.23 -19.15 -26.25
CA PHE A 2 -1.30 -18.62 -25.40
C PHE A 2 -1.10 -17.11 -25.24
N ASN A 3 -2.17 -16.31 -25.33
CA ASN A 3 -2.12 -14.86 -25.10
C ASN A 3 -2.70 -14.55 -23.71
N GLY A 4 -1.89 -13.88 -22.87
CA GLY A 4 -2.25 -13.48 -21.51
C GLY A 4 -3.17 -12.25 -21.42
N LEU A 5 -3.53 -11.61 -22.54
CA LEU A 5 -4.39 -10.42 -22.54
C LEU A 5 -5.88 -10.80 -22.61
N LEU A 6 -6.71 -10.06 -21.88
CA LEU A 6 -8.17 -10.15 -22.00
C LEU A 6 -8.65 -9.22 -23.12
N LYS A 7 -9.44 -9.78 -24.04
CA LYS A 7 -10.01 -9.08 -25.20
C LYS A 7 -11.42 -8.57 -24.92
N THR A 8 -11.78 -7.46 -25.53
CA THR A 8 -13.13 -6.90 -25.56
C THR A 8 -13.38 -6.21 -26.90
N TYR A 9 -14.62 -5.78 -27.15
CA TYR A 9 -15.01 -5.05 -28.35
C TYR A 9 -15.69 -3.74 -27.96
N LEU A 10 -15.25 -2.63 -28.54
CA LEU A 10 -15.88 -1.33 -28.38
C LEU A 10 -16.83 -1.05 -29.55
N GLY A 11 -18.06 -0.67 -29.23
CA GLY A 11 -19.11 -0.36 -30.21
C GLY A 11 -20.24 -1.40 -30.22
N PRO A 12 -21.28 -1.17 -31.03
CA PRO A 12 -22.46 -2.05 -31.09
C PRO A 12 -22.22 -3.36 -31.86
N VAL A 13 -21.09 -3.46 -32.58
CA VAL A 13 -20.73 -4.63 -33.41
C VAL A 13 -19.39 -5.17 -32.93
N GLU A 14 -19.35 -6.47 -32.67
CA GLU A 14 -18.12 -7.18 -32.29
C GLU A 14 -17.33 -7.56 -33.54
N ASP A 15 -16.52 -6.63 -34.06
CA ASP A 15 -15.63 -6.86 -35.19
C ASP A 15 -14.17 -6.46 -34.89
N GLU A 16 -13.26 -6.76 -35.82
CA GLU A 16 -11.83 -6.47 -35.64
C GLU A 16 -11.53 -4.97 -35.47
N SER A 17 -12.36 -4.08 -36.02
CA SER A 17 -12.19 -2.64 -35.87
C SER A 17 -12.53 -2.16 -34.46
N GLY A 18 -13.45 -2.86 -33.79
CA GLY A 18 -13.80 -2.67 -32.39
C GLY A 18 -12.90 -3.41 -31.41
N MET A 19 -11.98 -4.27 -31.85
CA MET A 19 -11.18 -5.12 -30.94
C MET A 19 -10.23 -4.29 -30.06
N HIS A 20 -10.41 -4.42 -28.75
CA HIS A 20 -9.58 -3.76 -27.72
C HIS A 20 -9.16 -4.75 -26.65
N TYR A 21 -8.28 -4.30 -25.75
CA TYR A 21 -7.77 -5.11 -24.65
C TYR A 21 -7.99 -4.40 -23.32
N LEU A 22 -8.30 -5.18 -22.30
CA LEU A 22 -8.12 -4.72 -20.93
C LEU A 22 -6.62 -4.73 -20.64
N ARG A 23 -6.12 -3.60 -20.13
CA ARG A 23 -4.67 -3.42 -19.91
C ARG A 23 -4.12 -4.48 -18.93
N PRO A 24 -2.98 -5.12 -19.22
CA PRO A 24 -2.34 -6.10 -18.33
C PRO A 24 -1.46 -5.47 -17.26
N GLU A 25 -1.22 -4.17 -17.38
CA GLU A 25 -0.37 -3.33 -16.54
C GLU A 25 -0.84 -1.88 -16.62
N THR A 26 -0.35 -1.03 -15.72
CA THR A 26 -0.71 0.39 -15.64
C THR A 26 0.29 1.30 -16.36
N ALA A 27 1.53 0.85 -16.56
CA ALA A 27 2.65 1.53 -17.20
C ALA A 27 2.33 2.14 -18.59
N GLN A 28 1.65 1.40 -19.47
CA GLN A 28 1.39 1.87 -20.84
C GLN A 28 0.63 3.20 -20.90
N GLY A 29 -0.27 3.46 -19.94
CA GLY A 29 -0.99 4.74 -19.86
C GLY A 29 -0.09 5.93 -19.54
N ILE A 30 1.01 5.68 -18.82
CA ILE A 30 2.02 6.68 -18.48
C ILE A 30 2.85 7.01 -19.72
N PHE A 31 3.35 6.01 -20.44
CA PHE A 31 4.19 6.22 -21.62
C PHE A 31 3.48 7.00 -22.73
N VAL A 32 2.23 6.66 -23.05
CA VAL A 32 1.46 7.40 -24.08
C VAL A 32 1.15 8.84 -23.69
N ASN A 33 1.22 9.18 -22.39
CA ASN A 33 1.00 10.53 -21.88
C ASN A 33 2.29 11.26 -21.48
N PHE A 34 3.46 10.67 -21.71
CA PHE A 34 4.75 11.23 -21.31
C PHE A 34 4.92 12.70 -21.74
N ALA A 35 4.74 12.97 -23.03
CA ALA A 35 4.89 14.32 -23.58
C ALA A 35 3.85 15.31 -23.02
N ASN A 36 2.62 14.87 -22.79
CA ASN A 36 1.56 15.71 -22.20
C ASN A 36 1.94 16.13 -20.78
N ILE A 37 2.41 15.17 -19.97
CA ILE A 37 2.77 15.41 -18.57
C ILE A 37 4.04 16.25 -18.47
N LEU A 38 5.08 15.92 -19.24
CA LEU A 38 6.31 16.68 -19.32
C LEU A 38 6.03 18.17 -19.58
N ASN A 39 5.19 18.46 -20.58
CA ASN A 39 4.85 19.82 -20.99
C ASN A 39 3.94 20.54 -19.98
N ALA A 40 2.87 19.89 -19.53
CA ALA A 40 1.88 20.52 -18.65
C ALA A 40 2.42 20.77 -17.24
N ALA A 41 3.16 19.80 -16.67
CA ALA A 41 3.75 19.91 -15.34
C ALA A 41 5.12 20.62 -15.34
N ARG A 42 5.68 20.93 -16.52
CA ARG A 42 7.00 21.57 -16.69
C ARG A 42 8.12 20.80 -15.98
N MET A 43 8.01 19.48 -15.96
CA MET A 43 9.00 18.60 -15.35
C MET A 43 10.27 18.53 -16.21
N LYS A 44 11.39 18.17 -15.58
CA LYS A 44 12.65 17.86 -16.26
C LYS A 44 13.19 16.57 -15.66
N PRO A 45 13.72 15.63 -16.44
CA PRO A 45 14.42 14.47 -15.90
C PRO A 45 15.55 14.90 -14.93
N PRO A 46 15.75 14.15 -13.82
CA PRO A 46 15.00 12.96 -13.43
C PRO A 46 13.62 13.29 -12.82
N PHE A 47 12.57 12.58 -13.23
CA PHE A 47 11.23 12.70 -12.61
C PHE A 47 10.41 11.42 -12.78
N GLY A 48 9.44 11.21 -11.89
CA GLY A 48 8.55 10.04 -11.91
C GLY A 48 7.09 10.39 -12.20
N ILE A 49 6.38 9.45 -12.80
CA ILE A 49 4.91 9.47 -12.90
C ILE A 49 4.39 8.21 -12.23
N GLY A 50 3.67 8.36 -11.12
CA GLY A 50 3.04 7.24 -10.41
C GLY A 50 1.59 7.04 -10.83
N GLN A 51 1.16 5.78 -10.95
CA GLN A 51 -0.24 5.42 -11.20
C GLN A 51 -0.65 4.23 -10.33
N ILE A 52 -1.85 4.34 -9.74
CA ILE A 52 -2.52 3.21 -9.09
C ILE A 52 -3.74 2.85 -9.93
N GLY A 53 -3.93 1.57 -10.21
CA GLY A 53 -5.15 1.14 -10.88
C GLY A 53 -5.23 -0.35 -11.14
N LYS A 54 -6.37 -0.74 -11.71
CA LYS A 54 -6.67 -2.12 -12.09
C LYS A 54 -5.90 -2.55 -13.33
N SER A 55 -5.50 -3.81 -13.32
CA SER A 55 -4.87 -4.54 -14.40
C SER A 55 -5.47 -5.93 -14.53
N PHE A 56 -5.40 -6.49 -15.73
CA PHE A 56 -6.10 -7.72 -16.10
C PHE A 56 -5.20 -8.70 -16.82
N ARG A 57 -5.08 -9.92 -16.30
CA ARG A 57 -4.31 -10.99 -16.93
C ARG A 57 -5.19 -12.23 -17.11
N ASN A 58 -5.17 -12.81 -18.29
CA ASN A 58 -5.91 -14.03 -18.61
C ASN A 58 -5.23 -15.26 -18.00
N GLU A 59 -5.23 -15.35 -16.67
CA GLU A 59 -4.59 -16.42 -15.93
C GLU A 59 -5.30 -17.77 -16.17
N ILE A 60 -4.51 -18.80 -16.49
CA ILE A 60 -5.02 -20.15 -16.82
C ILE A 60 -5.40 -20.88 -15.54
N THR A 61 -4.52 -20.83 -14.54
CA THR A 61 -4.70 -21.54 -13.27
C THR A 61 -4.59 -20.56 -12.11
N PRO A 62 -5.72 -19.96 -11.69
CA PRO A 62 -5.80 -19.18 -10.47
C PRO A 62 -5.35 -20.00 -9.25
N GLY A 63 -4.74 -19.36 -8.26
CA GLY A 63 -4.16 -20.05 -7.12
C GLY A 63 -3.55 -19.09 -6.09
N ASN A 64 -3.25 -19.63 -4.90
CA ASN A 64 -2.69 -18.90 -3.76
C ASN A 64 -3.42 -17.58 -3.47
N PHE A 65 -4.74 -17.67 -3.28
CA PHE A 65 -5.61 -16.54 -2.91
C PHE A 65 -5.43 -15.31 -3.82
N VAL A 66 -4.71 -14.27 -3.38
CA VAL A 66 -4.51 -13.01 -4.12
C VAL A 66 -3.34 -13.02 -5.12
N PHE A 67 -2.55 -14.10 -5.19
CA PHE A 67 -1.32 -14.12 -6.01
C PHE A 67 -1.56 -14.35 -7.48
N ARG A 68 -2.54 -15.18 -7.82
CA ARG A 68 -2.90 -15.52 -9.20
C ARG A 68 -4.39 -15.29 -9.41
N THR A 69 -4.72 -14.04 -9.71
CA THR A 69 -6.07 -13.58 -10.05
C THR A 69 -6.09 -13.03 -11.47
N ARG A 70 -7.30 -12.84 -12.03
CA ARG A 70 -7.47 -12.24 -13.37
C ARG A 70 -7.65 -10.73 -13.35
N GLU A 71 -8.01 -10.18 -12.20
CA GLU A 71 -8.11 -8.76 -11.91
C GLU A 71 -7.35 -8.49 -10.62
N PHE A 72 -6.53 -7.46 -10.62
CA PHE A 72 -5.74 -7.01 -9.46
C PHE A 72 -5.40 -5.53 -9.62
N GLU A 73 -4.90 -4.93 -8.54
CA GLU A 73 -4.47 -3.53 -8.52
C GLU A 73 -2.95 -3.45 -8.39
N GLN A 74 -2.36 -2.52 -9.14
CA GLN A 74 -0.94 -2.24 -9.11
C GLN A 74 -0.70 -0.80 -8.67
N MET A 75 0.47 -0.58 -8.09
CA MET A 75 1.06 0.72 -7.83
C MET A 75 2.37 0.76 -8.61
N GLU A 76 2.36 1.42 -9.76
CA GLU A 76 3.53 1.50 -10.64
C GLU A 76 4.00 2.94 -10.74
N MET A 77 5.30 3.12 -10.94
CA MET A 77 5.87 4.42 -11.24
C MET A 77 6.91 4.29 -12.35
N GLU A 78 6.77 5.12 -13.39
CA GLU A 78 7.81 5.26 -14.42
C GLU A 78 8.70 6.44 -14.07
N PHE A 79 9.95 6.16 -13.71
CA PHE A 79 10.93 7.17 -13.36
C PHE A 79 11.89 7.41 -14.53
N PHE A 80 11.71 8.54 -15.20
CA PHE A 80 12.43 8.94 -16.40
C PHE A 80 13.75 9.60 -16.03
N VAL A 81 14.85 9.03 -16.52
CA VAL A 81 16.21 9.43 -16.18
C VAL A 81 17.05 9.65 -17.44
N GLU A 82 18.14 10.38 -17.28
CA GLU A 82 19.13 10.54 -18.34
C GLU A 82 19.88 9.21 -18.58
N PRO A 83 20.05 8.76 -19.83
CA PRO A 83 20.89 7.60 -20.14
C PRO A 83 22.30 7.74 -19.54
N GLY A 84 22.80 6.68 -18.90
CA GLY A 84 24.09 6.70 -18.20
C GLY A 84 23.99 7.07 -16.71
N THR A 85 22.84 7.56 -16.25
CA THR A 85 22.54 7.71 -14.81
C THR A 85 21.62 6.61 -14.27
N ASP A 86 21.13 5.73 -15.16
CA ASP A 86 20.10 4.74 -14.90
C ASP A 86 20.47 3.73 -13.82
N GLU A 87 21.72 3.27 -13.76
CA GLU A 87 22.16 2.30 -12.75
C GLU A 87 22.11 2.89 -11.33
N THR A 88 22.50 4.16 -11.18
CA THR A 88 22.42 4.86 -9.88
C THR A 88 20.97 5.03 -9.44
N TRP A 89 20.08 5.41 -10.35
CA TRP A 89 18.66 5.55 -10.03
C TRP A 89 17.97 4.21 -9.80
N HIS A 90 18.40 3.15 -10.49
CA HIS A 90 17.90 1.80 -10.25
C HIS A 90 18.22 1.34 -8.83
N GLU A 91 19.47 1.49 -8.40
CA GLU A 91 19.89 1.12 -7.05
C GLU A 91 19.18 1.96 -5.98
N TYR A 92 19.08 3.28 -6.21
CA TYR A 92 18.30 4.17 -5.35
C TYR A 92 16.86 3.66 -5.16
N TRP A 93 16.16 3.33 -6.23
CA TRP A 93 14.77 2.89 -6.13
C TRP A 93 14.63 1.50 -5.49
N ILE A 94 15.57 0.58 -5.69
CA ILE A 94 15.58 -0.70 -4.97
C ILE A 94 15.64 -0.45 -3.46
N GLU A 95 16.58 0.38 -3.00
CA GLU A 95 16.75 0.71 -1.58
C GLU A 95 15.52 1.45 -1.04
N GLN A 96 15.03 2.48 -1.74
CA GLN A 96 13.87 3.25 -1.30
C GLN A 96 12.63 2.38 -1.16
N ARG A 97 12.38 1.46 -2.10
CA ARG A 97 11.21 0.58 -2.06
C ARG A 97 11.34 -0.51 -1.01
N TYR A 98 12.53 -1.09 -0.82
CA TYR A 98 12.79 -2.02 0.28
C TYR A 98 12.54 -1.33 1.63
N ASN A 99 13.11 -0.13 1.84
CA ASN A 99 12.95 0.63 3.06
C ASN A 99 11.49 1.05 3.29
N TRP A 100 10.71 1.30 2.25
CA TRP A 100 9.28 1.60 2.40
C TRP A 100 8.50 0.46 3.07
N TYR A 101 8.79 -0.79 2.74
CA TYR A 101 8.17 -1.95 3.38
C TYR A 101 8.61 -2.11 4.85
N VAL A 102 9.91 -1.96 5.12
CA VAL A 102 10.48 -2.06 6.47
C VAL A 102 9.98 -0.93 7.36
N ASP A 103 9.98 0.30 6.85
CA ASP A 103 9.48 1.49 7.56
C ASP A 103 8.02 1.32 7.96
N LEU A 104 7.21 0.67 7.13
CA LEU A 104 5.80 0.34 7.40
C LEU A 104 5.60 -0.95 8.22
N GLY A 105 6.66 -1.44 8.86
CA GLY A 105 6.57 -2.46 9.90
C GLY A 105 6.80 -3.89 9.46
N ILE A 106 7.19 -4.16 8.20
CA ILE A 106 7.59 -5.52 7.81
C ILE A 106 8.95 -5.87 8.44
N ASN A 107 9.03 -7.06 9.06
CA ASN A 107 10.29 -7.62 9.54
C ASN A 107 11.26 -7.87 8.37
N PRO A 108 12.45 -7.23 8.36
CA PRO A 108 13.45 -7.42 7.30
C PRO A 108 13.85 -8.88 7.05
N GLU A 109 13.78 -9.76 8.06
CA GLU A 109 14.09 -11.19 7.90
C GLU A 109 13.09 -11.95 7.00
N ASN A 110 11.90 -11.39 6.81
CA ASN A 110 10.87 -11.91 5.91
C ASN A 110 10.96 -11.32 4.50
N LEU A 111 11.85 -10.35 4.25
CA LEU A 111 12.09 -9.76 2.95
C LEU A 111 13.40 -10.23 2.35
N ARG A 112 13.44 -10.31 1.01
CA ARG A 112 14.70 -10.45 0.26
C ARG A 112 14.65 -9.67 -1.03
N LEU A 113 15.84 -9.30 -1.50
CA LEU A 113 16.06 -8.80 -2.85
C LEU A 113 16.46 -9.98 -3.75
N PHE A 114 15.69 -10.23 -4.80
CA PHE A 114 15.91 -11.31 -5.75
C PHE A 114 16.29 -10.75 -7.12
N GLU A 115 17.56 -10.89 -7.49
CA GLU A 115 18.10 -10.48 -8.79
C GLU A 115 17.67 -11.50 -9.87
N HIS A 116 17.05 -11.01 -10.95
CA HIS A 116 16.66 -11.88 -12.06
C HIS A 116 17.90 -12.40 -12.81
N PRO A 117 18.01 -13.73 -13.05
CA PRO A 117 18.98 -14.27 -13.99
C PRO A 117 18.78 -13.66 -15.39
N LYS A 118 19.88 -13.46 -16.14
CA LYS A 118 19.85 -12.81 -17.47
C LYS A 118 18.88 -13.46 -18.45
N GLU A 119 18.68 -14.76 -18.31
CA GLU A 119 17.87 -15.64 -19.16
C GLU A 119 16.38 -15.50 -18.85
N LYS A 120 16.04 -14.94 -17.68
CA LYS A 120 14.68 -14.66 -17.23
C LYS A 120 14.29 -13.19 -17.38
N LEU A 121 15.23 -12.31 -17.72
CA LEU A 121 14.93 -10.90 -17.98
C LEU A 121 13.98 -10.76 -19.17
N SER A 122 13.01 -9.86 -19.03
CA SER A 122 12.25 -9.36 -20.17
C SER A 122 13.21 -8.81 -21.22
N HIS A 123 12.89 -8.98 -22.50
CA HIS A 123 13.76 -8.60 -23.63
C HIS A 123 14.19 -7.12 -23.66
N TYR A 124 13.46 -6.24 -22.95
CA TYR A 124 13.72 -4.82 -22.80
C TYR A 124 14.41 -4.44 -21.49
N SER A 125 14.54 -5.36 -20.53
CA SER A 125 15.09 -5.07 -19.21
C SER A 125 16.60 -5.26 -19.20
N LYS A 126 17.32 -4.20 -18.82
CA LYS A 126 18.76 -4.24 -18.54
C LYS A 126 19.06 -4.96 -17.23
N ARG A 127 18.20 -4.75 -16.21
CA ARG A 127 18.31 -5.34 -14.87
C ARG A 127 16.94 -5.28 -14.18
N THR A 128 16.57 -6.35 -13.48
CA THR A 128 15.35 -6.39 -12.64
C THR A 128 15.68 -7.04 -11.30
N VAL A 129 15.25 -6.39 -10.22
CA VAL A 129 15.34 -6.91 -8.86
C VAL A 129 13.95 -6.92 -8.25
N ASP A 130 13.52 -8.08 -7.78
CA ASP A 130 12.25 -8.21 -7.07
C ASP A 130 12.47 -8.06 -5.57
N ILE A 131 11.56 -7.34 -4.92
CA ILE A 131 11.36 -7.40 -3.48
C ILE A 131 10.35 -8.52 -3.23
N GLU A 132 10.79 -9.58 -2.56
CA GLU A 132 9.96 -10.74 -2.26
C GLU A 132 9.74 -10.89 -0.75
N TYR A 133 8.55 -11.35 -0.38
CA TYR A 133 8.17 -11.64 1.00
C TYR A 133 7.98 -13.13 1.23
N ARG A 134 8.35 -13.58 2.44
CA ARG A 134 8.31 -14.98 2.88
C ARG A 134 6.90 -15.43 3.27
N PHE A 135 6.02 -15.64 2.29
CA PHE A 135 4.66 -16.12 2.54
C PHE A 135 4.57 -17.59 3.00
N GLY A 136 5.61 -18.39 2.77
CA GLY A 136 5.62 -19.81 3.14
C GLY A 136 4.67 -20.67 2.29
N PHE A 137 4.44 -20.31 1.02
CA PHE A 137 3.56 -21.07 0.15
C PHE A 137 4.12 -22.47 -0.17
N PRO A 138 3.25 -23.47 -0.37
CA PRO A 138 3.68 -24.78 -0.86
C PRO A 138 4.43 -24.65 -2.20
N GLY A 139 5.70 -25.06 -2.23
CA GLY A 139 6.55 -25.06 -3.43
C GLY A 139 7.33 -23.76 -3.70
N SER A 140 7.04 -22.66 -3.00
CA SER A 140 7.88 -21.47 -3.00
C SER A 140 7.74 -20.74 -1.67
N GLU A 141 8.83 -20.66 -0.92
CA GLU A 141 8.84 -19.98 0.38
C GLU A 141 8.58 -18.46 0.23
N PHE A 142 9.05 -17.88 -0.88
CA PHE A 142 8.95 -16.45 -1.18
C PHE A 142 7.96 -16.19 -2.33
N GLY A 143 7.30 -15.03 -2.26
CA GLY A 143 6.48 -14.47 -3.32
C GLY A 143 6.80 -13.00 -3.56
N GLU A 144 6.85 -12.63 -4.83
CA GLU A 144 7.08 -11.27 -5.33
C GLU A 144 6.02 -10.27 -4.85
N LEU A 145 6.47 -9.17 -4.22
CA LEU A 145 5.65 -8.00 -3.89
C LEU A 145 5.76 -6.90 -4.93
N GLU A 146 6.99 -6.61 -5.36
CA GLU A 146 7.32 -5.48 -6.21
C GLU A 146 8.57 -5.80 -7.05
N GLY A 147 8.49 -5.56 -8.35
CA GLY A 147 9.65 -5.61 -9.25
C GLY A 147 10.20 -4.21 -9.48
N VAL A 148 11.52 -4.03 -9.36
CA VAL A 148 12.20 -2.79 -9.72
C VAL A 148 13.05 -3.05 -10.97
N ALA A 149 12.60 -2.56 -12.11
CA ALA A 149 13.22 -2.82 -13.42
C ALA A 149 13.90 -1.58 -14.00
N ASN A 150 15.03 -1.78 -14.69
CA ASN A 150 15.64 -0.80 -15.58
C ASN A 150 15.32 -1.19 -17.03
N ARG A 151 14.41 -0.45 -17.66
CA ARG A 151 13.82 -0.77 -18.98
C ARG A 151 14.49 -0.03 -20.13
N THR A 152 15.56 0.72 -19.84
CA THR A 152 16.25 1.59 -20.82
C THR A 152 15.26 2.52 -21.54
N ASP A 153 15.44 2.80 -22.83
CA ASP A 153 14.56 3.65 -23.63
C ASP A 153 13.43 2.90 -24.35
N PHE A 154 13.32 1.58 -24.13
CA PHE A 154 12.49 0.68 -24.94
C PHE A 154 11.05 1.16 -25.09
N ASP A 155 10.41 1.55 -23.99
CA ASP A 155 8.99 1.91 -23.96
C ASP A 155 8.71 3.17 -24.77
N LEU A 156 9.46 4.25 -24.50
CA LEU A 156 9.32 5.51 -25.24
C LEU A 156 9.75 5.37 -26.70
N ALA A 157 10.83 4.64 -26.98
CA ALA A 157 11.32 4.42 -28.35
C ALA A 157 10.31 3.61 -29.18
N THR A 158 9.65 2.62 -28.57
CA THR A 158 8.63 1.82 -29.25
C THR A 158 7.39 2.67 -29.54
N HIS A 159 6.85 3.38 -28.55
CA HIS A 159 5.70 4.28 -28.78
C HIS A 159 6.00 5.37 -29.79
N ALA A 160 7.19 5.97 -29.76
CA ALA A 160 7.60 6.97 -30.75
C ALA A 160 7.67 6.39 -32.17
N ARG A 161 8.21 5.18 -32.33
CA ARG A 161 8.31 4.49 -33.62
C ARG A 161 6.93 4.14 -34.20
N GLU A 162 6.06 3.56 -33.38
CA GLU A 162 4.74 3.08 -33.84
C GLU A 162 3.74 4.22 -34.05
N SER A 163 3.86 5.32 -33.29
CA SER A 163 2.96 6.49 -33.42
C SER A 163 3.45 7.57 -34.38
N GLY A 164 4.76 7.66 -34.62
CA GLY A 164 5.40 8.77 -35.34
C GLY A 164 5.53 10.07 -34.54
N VAL A 165 5.17 10.07 -33.25
CA VAL A 165 5.31 11.22 -32.35
C VAL A 165 6.69 11.20 -31.69
N ASP A 166 7.39 12.34 -31.69
CA ASP A 166 8.67 12.48 -31.00
C ASP A 166 8.48 12.54 -29.47
N LEU A 167 8.95 11.51 -28.77
CA LEU A 167 8.94 11.40 -27.32
C LEU A 167 10.32 11.68 -26.68
N SER A 168 11.28 12.19 -27.43
CA SER A 168 12.60 12.57 -26.89
C SER A 168 12.52 13.89 -26.09
N TYR A 169 13.34 13.99 -25.05
CA TYR A 169 13.50 15.19 -24.24
C TYR A 169 14.62 16.08 -24.82
N PHE A 170 14.38 17.39 -24.91
CA PHE A 170 15.39 18.37 -25.29
C PHE A 170 16.02 19.00 -24.04
N ASP A 171 17.29 18.70 -23.80
CA ASP A 171 18.05 19.29 -22.69
C ASP A 171 18.65 20.64 -23.12
N GLN A 172 18.05 21.73 -22.64
CA GLN A 172 18.51 23.09 -22.93
C GLN A 172 19.93 23.38 -22.43
N ASN A 173 20.39 22.69 -21.38
CA ASN A 173 21.74 22.90 -20.84
C ASN A 173 22.82 22.28 -21.73
N LYS A 174 22.47 21.19 -22.43
CA LYS A 174 23.37 20.46 -23.33
C LYS A 174 23.17 20.81 -24.81
N GLY A 175 22.01 21.36 -25.15
CA GLY A 175 21.65 21.69 -26.52
C GLY A 175 21.37 20.45 -27.39
N GLU A 176 20.97 19.34 -26.78
CA GLU A 176 20.77 18.05 -27.47
C GLU A 176 19.44 17.40 -27.09
N ARG A 177 18.99 16.44 -27.92
CA ARG A 177 17.82 15.60 -27.64
C ARG A 177 18.24 14.18 -27.33
N TRP A 178 17.59 13.58 -26.35
CA TRP A 178 17.79 12.19 -25.99
C TRP A 178 16.48 11.56 -25.52
N THR A 179 16.36 10.24 -25.66
CA THR A 179 15.20 9.48 -25.15
C THR A 179 15.51 9.06 -23.71
N PRO A 180 14.67 9.45 -22.72
CA PRO A 180 14.90 9.04 -21.34
C PRO A 180 14.91 7.54 -21.17
N PHE A 181 15.77 7.07 -20.27
CA PHE A 181 15.68 5.71 -19.74
C PHE A 181 14.62 5.65 -18.64
N VAL A 182 14.04 4.47 -18.42
CA VAL A 182 12.96 4.27 -17.45
C VAL A 182 13.39 3.30 -16.36
N ILE A 183 13.28 3.74 -15.12
CA ILE A 183 13.30 2.89 -13.93
C ILE A 183 11.88 2.71 -13.43
N GLU A 184 11.43 1.47 -13.33
CA GLU A 184 10.05 1.11 -12.99
C GLU A 184 10.03 0.31 -11.69
N PRO A 185 9.62 0.91 -10.57
CA PRO A 185 9.09 0.19 -9.43
C PRO A 185 7.61 -0.15 -9.65
N ALA A 186 7.28 -1.44 -9.66
CA ALA A 186 5.95 -1.96 -9.93
C ALA A 186 5.48 -2.90 -8.80
N ALA A 187 4.72 -2.35 -7.85
CA ALA A 187 4.20 -3.10 -6.71
C ALA A 187 2.80 -3.66 -6.97
N GLY A 188 2.57 -4.92 -6.56
CA GLY A 188 1.22 -5.47 -6.42
C GLY A 188 0.55 -4.94 -5.15
N LEU A 189 -0.47 -4.10 -5.28
CA LEU A 189 -1.16 -3.48 -4.13
C LEU A 189 -1.72 -4.56 -3.20
N THR A 190 -2.49 -5.49 -3.77
CA THR A 190 -3.16 -6.55 -2.99
C THR A 190 -2.15 -7.50 -2.34
N ARG A 191 -1.00 -7.76 -2.99
CA ARG A 191 0.07 -8.58 -2.43
C ARG A 191 0.77 -7.87 -1.27
N SER A 192 1.03 -6.57 -1.42
CA SER A 192 1.59 -5.72 -0.37
C SER A 192 0.67 -5.68 0.85
N LEU A 193 -0.65 -5.50 0.66
CA LEU A 193 -1.64 -5.59 1.73
C LEU A 193 -1.58 -6.94 2.45
N MET A 194 -1.52 -8.05 1.71
CA MET A 194 -1.42 -9.38 2.32
C MET A 194 -0.11 -9.54 3.12
N ALA A 195 1.01 -9.03 2.62
CA ALA A 195 2.28 -9.05 3.35
C ALA A 195 2.16 -8.33 4.70
N PHE A 196 1.64 -7.10 4.72
CA PHE A 196 1.44 -6.35 5.96
C PHE A 196 0.50 -7.06 6.94
N LEU A 197 -0.56 -7.70 6.45
CA LEU A 197 -1.50 -8.45 7.31
C LEU A 197 -0.85 -9.71 7.90
N VAL A 198 -0.09 -10.45 7.11
CA VAL A 198 0.59 -11.68 7.56
C VAL A 198 1.70 -11.34 8.55
N ASP A 199 2.50 -10.32 8.25
CA ASP A 199 3.63 -9.94 9.10
C ASP A 199 3.19 -9.32 10.43
N ALA A 200 2.08 -8.56 10.42
CA ALA A 200 1.52 -7.97 11.62
C ALA A 200 0.76 -8.96 12.52
N TYR A 201 0.41 -10.15 12.02
CA TYR A 201 -0.35 -11.13 12.81
C TYR A 201 0.49 -11.66 13.97
N ALA A 202 -0.02 -11.50 15.18
CA ALA A 202 0.59 -12.07 16.38
C ALA A 202 -0.47 -12.64 17.32
N GLU A 203 -0.04 -13.62 18.11
CA GLU A 203 -0.77 -14.10 19.28
C GLU A 203 0.05 -13.84 20.54
N ASP A 204 -0.55 -13.19 21.53
CA ASP A 204 0.07 -12.91 22.83
C ASP A 204 -0.88 -13.20 23.99
N GLU A 205 -0.42 -13.03 25.23
CA GLU A 205 -1.26 -13.18 26.42
C GLU A 205 -1.69 -11.79 26.93
N ALA A 206 -2.98 -11.64 27.26
CA ALA A 206 -3.45 -10.44 27.93
C ALA A 206 -4.33 -10.74 29.16
N PRO A 207 -4.34 -9.83 30.16
CA PRO A 207 -5.16 -9.99 31.36
C PRO A 207 -6.64 -10.12 31.05
N ASN A 208 -7.32 -11.02 31.76
CA ASN A 208 -8.76 -11.19 31.71
C ASN A 208 -9.44 -10.62 32.95
N THR A 209 -10.76 -10.42 32.86
CA THR A 209 -11.56 -9.82 33.95
C THR A 209 -11.73 -10.75 35.16
N LYS A 210 -11.18 -11.96 35.13
CA LYS A 210 -11.30 -12.97 36.19
C LYS A 210 -9.98 -13.21 36.95
N GLY A 211 -8.93 -12.42 36.68
CA GLY A 211 -7.64 -12.52 37.38
C GLY A 211 -6.66 -13.54 36.79
N GLY A 212 -6.80 -13.88 35.50
CA GLY A 212 -5.84 -14.69 34.74
C GLY A 212 -5.47 -14.03 33.41
N VAL A 213 -4.85 -14.80 32.50
CA VAL A 213 -4.52 -14.37 31.14
C VAL A 213 -5.31 -15.20 30.12
N ASP A 214 -5.75 -14.56 29.04
CA ASP A 214 -6.28 -15.23 27.86
C ASP A 214 -5.39 -14.92 26.65
N VAL A 215 -5.30 -15.87 25.72
CA VAL A 215 -4.68 -15.64 24.41
C VAL A 215 -5.42 -14.54 23.67
N ARG A 216 -4.67 -13.61 23.10
CA ARG A 216 -5.11 -12.53 22.24
C ARG A 216 -4.61 -12.77 20.83
N THR A 217 -5.48 -12.61 19.85
CA THR A 217 -5.05 -12.32 18.48
C THR A 217 -4.97 -10.81 18.29
N VAL A 218 -3.85 -10.32 17.75
CA VAL A 218 -3.62 -8.90 17.50
C VAL A 218 -2.96 -8.70 16.14
N LEU A 219 -3.45 -7.71 15.38
CA LEU A 219 -2.76 -7.22 14.20
C LEU A 219 -1.90 -6.02 14.60
N ARG A 220 -0.59 -6.23 14.67
CA ARG A 220 0.41 -5.19 14.99
C ARG A 220 0.75 -4.33 13.77
N LEU A 221 -0.29 -3.90 13.04
CA LEU A 221 -0.14 -3.03 11.87
C LEU A 221 0.56 -1.74 12.29
N ASP A 222 1.46 -1.22 11.45
CA ASP A 222 1.94 0.15 11.60
C ASP A 222 0.73 1.10 11.71
N TYR A 223 0.81 2.07 12.61
CA TYR A 223 -0.33 2.94 12.91
C TYR A 223 -0.80 3.72 11.70
N ARG A 224 0.08 4.02 10.73
CA ARG A 224 -0.25 4.65 9.44
C ARG A 224 -1.11 3.75 8.56
N LEU A 225 -0.95 2.42 8.66
CA LEU A 225 -1.70 1.43 7.90
C LEU A 225 -3.00 0.97 8.57
N ALA A 226 -3.16 1.18 9.88
CA ALA A 226 -4.35 0.71 10.58
C ALA A 226 -5.66 1.27 9.96
N PRO A 227 -6.68 0.44 9.68
CA PRO A 227 -7.91 0.87 9.00
C PRO A 227 -8.77 1.80 9.88
N VAL A 228 -8.72 1.57 11.19
CA VAL A 228 -9.32 2.40 12.24
C VAL A 228 -8.17 2.93 13.09
N LYS A 229 -8.10 4.25 13.28
CA LYS A 229 -7.01 4.89 14.05
C LYS A 229 -7.28 4.89 15.55
N ALA A 230 -8.55 5.05 15.92
CA ALA A 230 -8.98 4.87 17.29
C ALA A 230 -10.43 4.39 17.38
N ALA A 231 -10.77 3.71 18.46
CA ALA A 231 -12.13 3.31 18.79
C ALA A 231 -12.58 3.98 20.08
N VAL A 232 -13.78 4.59 20.06
CA VAL A 232 -14.36 5.22 21.26
C VAL A 232 -15.39 4.28 21.89
N LEU A 233 -15.15 3.91 23.15
CA LEU A 233 -15.83 2.83 23.84
C LEU A 233 -16.38 3.31 25.19
N PRO A 234 -17.70 3.49 25.38
CA PRO A 234 -18.23 3.81 26.71
C PRO A 234 -18.05 2.61 27.65
N LEU A 235 -17.69 2.79 28.92
CA LEU A 235 -17.43 1.70 29.87
C LEU A 235 -18.57 0.69 29.92
N SER A 236 -19.80 1.19 29.85
CA SER A 236 -21.02 0.40 29.72
C SER A 236 -22.04 1.11 28.86
N ARG A 237 -23.07 0.40 28.41
CA ARG A 237 -24.22 0.99 27.73
C ARG A 237 -25.13 1.67 28.77
N ASN A 238 -24.76 2.88 29.13
CA ASN A 238 -25.42 3.72 30.12
C ASN A 238 -25.86 5.05 29.47
N GLU A 239 -26.99 5.60 29.90
CA GLU A 239 -27.60 6.81 29.32
C GLU A 239 -26.76 8.08 29.49
N ASP A 240 -25.90 8.13 30.51
CA ASP A 240 -25.00 9.26 30.77
C ASP A 240 -23.69 9.14 29.96
N LEU A 241 -23.15 7.93 29.82
CA LEU A 241 -21.87 7.70 29.12
C LEU A 241 -22.01 7.67 27.60
N SER A 242 -23.10 7.09 27.10
CA SER A 242 -23.26 6.81 25.67
C SER A 242 -23.32 8.08 24.82
N PRO A 243 -24.03 9.16 25.22
CA PRO A 243 -24.02 10.42 24.48
C PRO A 243 -22.63 11.08 24.42
N VAL A 244 -21.90 11.09 25.54
CA VAL A 244 -20.54 11.65 25.61
C VAL A 244 -19.59 10.91 24.67
N ALA A 245 -19.61 9.57 24.72
CA ALA A 245 -18.78 8.74 23.85
C ALA A 245 -19.14 8.90 22.36
N ARG A 246 -20.44 9.03 22.02
CA ARG A 246 -20.88 9.26 20.64
C ARG A 246 -20.44 10.63 20.11
N ASN A 247 -20.58 11.68 20.93
CA ASN A 247 -20.14 13.02 20.59
C ASN A 247 -18.62 13.06 20.39
N LEU A 248 -17.86 12.42 21.28
CA LEU A 248 -16.41 12.32 21.15
C LEU A 248 -16.00 11.58 19.86
N ALA A 249 -16.65 10.44 19.57
CA ALA A 249 -16.39 9.71 18.34
C ALA A 249 -16.67 10.58 17.11
N GLN A 250 -17.79 11.32 17.10
CA GLN A 250 -18.15 12.22 16.01
C GLN A 250 -17.13 13.35 15.83
N ASP A 251 -16.64 13.94 16.92
CA ASP A 251 -15.62 14.99 16.87
C ASP A 251 -14.28 14.48 16.31
N LEU A 252 -13.85 13.30 16.73
CA LEU A 252 -12.61 12.68 16.24
C LEU A 252 -12.71 12.22 14.77
N ARG A 253 -13.91 11.89 14.26
CA ARG A 253 -14.14 11.56 12.84
C ARG A 253 -13.84 12.71 11.89
N GLY A 254 -13.75 13.95 12.39
CA GLY A 254 -13.29 15.10 11.60
C GLY A 254 -11.83 14.99 11.14
N SER A 255 -11.04 14.10 11.77
CA SER A 255 -9.60 13.97 11.48
C SER A 255 -9.15 12.55 11.18
N TRP A 256 -9.84 11.52 11.70
CA TRP A 256 -9.42 10.13 11.55
C TRP A 256 -10.58 9.17 11.29
N ASN A 257 -10.26 7.97 10.82
CA ASN A 257 -11.19 6.85 10.81
C ASN A 257 -11.40 6.36 12.25
N ILE A 258 -12.60 6.62 12.79
CA ILE A 258 -12.95 6.32 14.18
C ILE A 258 -14.13 5.36 14.25
N ASP A 259 -13.94 4.27 14.98
CA ASP A 259 -14.99 3.33 15.31
C ASP A 259 -15.67 3.68 16.64
N PHE A 260 -16.91 3.24 16.81
CA PHE A 260 -17.68 3.37 18.04
C PHE A 260 -18.37 2.05 18.35
N ASP A 261 -18.18 1.53 19.56
CA ASP A 261 -18.78 0.26 19.98
C ASP A 261 -19.21 0.33 21.45
N ASP A 262 -20.51 0.17 21.72
CA ASP A 262 -21.11 0.08 23.05
C ASP A 262 -21.63 -1.33 23.39
N SER A 263 -21.30 -2.32 22.56
CA SER A 263 -21.82 -3.68 22.66
C SER A 263 -20.91 -4.62 23.45
N GLY A 264 -21.46 -5.22 24.50
CA GLY A 264 -20.74 -6.18 25.34
C GLY A 264 -19.75 -5.55 26.34
N ALA A 265 -19.05 -6.40 27.07
CA ALA A 265 -18.09 -5.96 28.10
C ALA A 265 -16.90 -5.23 27.46
N ILE A 266 -16.33 -4.25 28.18
CA ILE A 266 -15.22 -3.42 27.66
C ILE A 266 -14.03 -4.26 27.17
N GLY A 267 -13.66 -5.32 27.91
CA GLY A 267 -12.59 -6.24 27.50
C GLY A 267 -12.86 -6.92 26.15
N ARG A 268 -14.12 -7.31 25.88
CA ARG A 268 -14.49 -7.89 24.57
C ARG A 268 -14.38 -6.88 23.43
N ARG A 269 -14.62 -5.60 23.71
CA ARG A 269 -14.48 -4.53 22.72
C ARG A 269 -13.02 -4.24 22.42
N TYR A 270 -12.15 -4.22 23.44
CA TYR A 270 -10.71 -4.17 23.22
C TYR A 270 -10.21 -5.32 22.34
N ARG A 271 -10.66 -6.57 22.57
CA ARG A 271 -10.27 -7.72 21.74
C ARG A 271 -10.62 -7.53 20.26
N ARG A 272 -11.84 -7.08 19.95
CA ARG A 272 -12.25 -6.81 18.55
C ARG A 272 -11.35 -5.77 17.88
N GLN A 273 -10.96 -4.74 18.62
CA GLN A 273 -10.13 -3.66 18.11
C GLN A 273 -8.66 -4.10 17.94
N ASP A 274 -8.17 -4.93 18.86
CA ASP A 274 -6.84 -5.55 18.74
C ASP A 274 -6.78 -6.49 17.51
N GLU A 275 -7.83 -7.28 17.26
CA GLU A 275 -7.94 -8.19 16.10
C GLU A 275 -7.91 -7.47 14.74
N ILE A 276 -8.41 -6.23 14.66
CA ILE A 276 -8.38 -5.41 13.43
C ILE A 276 -7.22 -4.40 13.41
N GLY A 277 -6.36 -4.42 14.43
CA GLY A 277 -5.15 -3.62 14.52
C GLY A 277 -5.36 -2.14 14.84
N THR A 278 -6.48 -1.77 15.47
CA THR A 278 -6.75 -0.38 15.90
C THR A 278 -5.71 0.06 16.95
N PRO A 279 -4.91 1.13 16.70
CA PRO A 279 -3.84 1.55 17.59
C PRO A 279 -4.31 1.99 18.99
N PHE A 280 -5.43 2.71 19.06
CA PHE A 280 -5.91 3.31 20.32
C PHE A 280 -7.37 2.97 20.61
N CYS A 281 -7.63 2.52 21.84
CA CYS A 281 -9.00 2.41 22.36
C CYS A 281 -9.21 3.48 23.44
N ILE A 282 -10.22 4.34 23.25
CA ILE A 282 -10.53 5.48 24.10
C ILE A 282 -11.77 5.13 24.91
N THR A 283 -11.63 5.00 26.22
CA THR A 283 -12.72 4.62 27.10
C THR A 283 -13.29 5.82 27.84
N VAL A 284 -14.62 5.95 27.76
CA VAL A 284 -15.41 6.94 28.50
C VAL A 284 -16.09 6.24 29.66
N ASP A 285 -15.65 6.53 30.88
CA ASP A 285 -16.16 5.97 32.14
C ASP A 285 -16.92 7.03 32.97
N PHE A 286 -17.43 6.64 34.13
CA PHE A 286 -18.17 7.56 35.00
C PHE A 286 -17.30 8.71 35.53
N GLU A 287 -16.01 8.46 35.79
CA GLU A 287 -15.06 9.51 36.16
C GLU A 287 -14.91 10.57 35.06
N SER A 288 -15.07 10.17 33.79
CA SER A 288 -14.99 11.08 32.62
C SER A 288 -16.03 12.20 32.70
N LEU A 289 -17.18 11.94 33.35
CA LEU A 289 -18.24 12.94 33.53
C LEU A 289 -17.84 14.02 34.54
N GLU A 290 -16.93 13.70 35.46
CA GLU A 290 -16.47 14.58 36.52
C GLU A 290 -15.18 15.31 36.13
N ASP A 291 -14.18 14.57 35.63
CA ASP A 291 -12.82 15.08 35.39
C ASP A 291 -12.57 15.57 33.95
N GLN A 292 -13.54 15.39 33.05
CA GLN A 292 -13.43 15.72 31.63
C GLN A 292 -12.19 15.10 30.96
N ALA A 293 -11.84 13.88 31.38
CA ALA A 293 -10.75 13.09 30.81
C ALA A 293 -11.24 11.70 30.40
N VAL A 294 -10.46 11.03 29.57
CA VAL A 294 -10.74 9.67 29.06
C VAL A 294 -9.52 8.79 29.23
N THR A 295 -9.75 7.49 29.29
CA THR A 295 -8.66 6.51 29.38
C THR A 295 -8.30 6.03 27.98
N VAL A 296 -7.08 6.31 27.53
CA VAL A 296 -6.57 5.87 26.23
C VAL A 296 -5.66 4.66 26.43
N ARG A 297 -6.08 3.52 25.87
CA ARG A 297 -5.32 2.27 25.82
C ARG A 297 -4.59 2.14 24.48
N GLU A 298 -3.29 1.91 24.51
CA GLU A 298 -2.48 1.60 23.34
C GLU A 298 -2.48 0.08 23.04
N ARG A 299 -2.56 -0.32 21.77
CA ARG A 299 -2.76 -1.71 21.33
C ARG A 299 -1.62 -2.66 21.74
N ASP A 300 -0.38 -2.25 21.50
CA ASP A 300 0.79 -3.11 21.50
C ASP A 300 1.31 -3.38 22.91
N SER A 301 1.45 -2.33 23.71
CA SER A 301 1.87 -2.36 25.12
C SER A 301 0.71 -2.63 26.07
N MET A 302 -0.52 -2.36 25.65
CA MET A 302 -1.73 -2.40 26.48
C MET A 302 -1.74 -1.37 27.63
N GLU A 303 -0.79 -0.45 27.64
CA GLU A 303 -0.72 0.63 28.63
C GLU A 303 -1.92 1.56 28.50
N GLN A 304 -2.39 2.05 29.65
CA GLN A 304 -3.52 2.96 29.76
C GLN A 304 -3.05 4.30 30.31
N SER A 305 -3.48 5.38 29.67
CA SER A 305 -3.18 6.76 30.07
C SER A 305 -4.46 7.55 30.24
N ARG A 306 -4.57 8.34 31.31
CA ARG A 306 -5.69 9.27 31.50
C ARG A 306 -5.36 10.58 30.79
N VAL A 307 -6.13 10.93 29.77
CA VAL A 307 -5.88 12.10 28.91
C VAL A 307 -7.10 13.01 28.95
N SER A 308 -6.89 14.29 29.23
CA SER A 308 -7.97 15.28 29.23
C SER A 308 -8.55 15.47 27.82
N LEU A 309 -9.87 15.67 27.72
CA LEU A 309 -10.58 15.74 26.44
C LEU A 309 -10.04 16.86 25.53
N ASP A 310 -9.61 17.98 26.11
CA ASP A 310 -9.02 19.12 25.40
C ASP A 310 -7.66 18.79 24.76
N LYS A 311 -6.91 17.83 25.31
CA LYS A 311 -5.58 17.41 24.81
C LYS A 311 -5.64 16.17 23.94
N LEU A 312 -6.75 15.44 23.93
CA LEU A 312 -6.87 14.14 23.27
C LEU A 312 -6.51 14.18 21.78
N LYS A 313 -6.98 15.19 21.03
CA LYS A 313 -6.64 15.34 19.61
C LYS A 313 -5.14 15.52 19.39
N GLY A 314 -4.48 16.34 20.20
CA GLY A 314 -3.03 16.54 20.13
C GLY A 314 -2.27 15.26 20.46
N TYR A 315 -2.69 14.56 21.51
CA TYR A 315 -2.12 13.28 21.93
C TYR A 315 -2.18 12.22 20.82
N LEU A 316 -3.33 12.09 20.14
CA LEU A 316 -3.49 11.16 19.02
C LEU A 316 -2.68 11.60 17.81
N ALA A 317 -2.67 12.89 17.48
CA ALA A 317 -1.92 13.42 16.34
C ALA A 317 -0.41 13.19 16.47
N GLU A 318 0.17 13.33 17.67
CA GLU A 318 1.59 13.06 17.90
C GLU A 318 1.96 11.59 17.67
N LYS A 319 1.03 10.67 17.97
CA LYS A 319 1.30 9.23 17.92
C LYS A 319 0.89 8.55 16.62
N LEU A 320 -0.03 9.13 15.83
CA LEU A 320 -0.57 8.53 14.61
C LEU A 320 0.16 8.94 13.31
N VAL A 321 1.28 9.67 13.41
CA VAL A 321 2.05 10.20 12.28
C VAL A 321 3.12 9.24 11.83
#